data_AF-A0AAQ3CNG4-F1
#
_entry.id   AF-A0AAQ3CNG4-F1
#
_cell.length_a   1.000
_cell.length_b   1.000
_cell.length_c   1.000
_cell.angle_alpha   90.00
_cell.angle_beta   90.00
_cell.angle_gamma   90.00
#
_symmetry.space_group_name_H-M   'P 1'
#
loop_
_entity.id
_entity.type
_entity.pdbx_description
1 polymer ?
#
loop_
_entity_poly.entity_id
_entity_poly.type
_entity_poly.pdbx_seq_one_letter_code
_entity_poly.pdbx_strand_id
1 'polypeptide(L)' 'MHGFVESEGSVVLAEKFKGNSIYFNNFVALILEVEIDNGIFMDGKILRRDFFMSGGVKFMITMALSNNIPFDCKWEFIA' A
#
# COMPACT_ATOMS: atom_id res chain seq x y z
N MET A 1 -27.74 6.53 9.61
CA MET A 1 -26.36 6.16 10.03
C MET A 1 -25.79 5.27 8.95
N HIS A 2 -24.58 5.56 8.45
CA HIS A 2 -23.90 4.73 7.45
C HIS A 2 -22.65 4.15 8.10
N GLY A 3 -22.46 2.84 7.97
CA GLY A 3 -21.26 2.15 8.43
C GLY A 3 -20.31 1.95 7.25
N PHE A 4 -19.02 2.08 7.51
CA PHE A 4 -17.96 1.82 6.55
C PHE A 4 -17.05 0.73 7.12
N VAL A 5 -16.65 -0.22 6.26
CA VAL A 5 -15.67 -1.26 6.57
C VAL A 5 -14.52 -1.08 5.60
N GLU A 6 -13.30 -1.02 6.13
CA GLU A 6 -12.07 -0.77 5.38
C GLU A 6 -10.99 -1.76 5.84
N SER A 7 -9.95 -1.98 5.01
CA SER A 7 -8.78 -2.78 5.39
C SER A 7 -7.87 -2.02 6.37
N GLU A 8 -6.94 -2.72 7.03
CA GLU A 8 -5.94 -2.10 7.90
C GLU A 8 -5.07 -1.07 7.15
N GLY A 9 -4.81 -1.30 5.86
CA GLY A 9 -4.18 -0.34 4.95
C GLY A 9 -4.85 1.04 4.89
N SER A 10 -6.10 1.19 5.35
CA SER A 10 -6.74 2.51 5.49
C SER A 10 -6.12 3.40 6.58
N VAL A 11 -5.11 2.91 7.33
CA VAL A 11 -4.26 3.71 8.24
C VAL A 11 -3.65 4.93 7.56
N VAL A 12 -3.46 4.92 6.24
CA VAL A 12 -3.00 6.11 5.50
C VAL A 12 -3.94 7.30 5.65
N LEU A 13 -5.23 7.09 5.89
CA LEU A 13 -6.16 8.19 6.17
C LEU A 13 -5.86 8.80 7.54
N ALA A 14 -5.57 7.97 8.55
CA ALA A 14 -5.14 8.46 9.85
C ALA A 14 -3.83 9.26 9.74
N GLU A 15 -2.84 8.73 9.01
CA GLU A 15 -1.58 9.43 8.75
C GLU A 15 -1.78 10.76 7.99
N LYS A 16 -2.68 10.81 7.00
CA LYS A 16 -2.98 12.02 6.23
C LYS A 16 -3.69 13.09 7.05
N PHE A 17 -4.62 12.73 7.94
CA PHE A 17 -5.47 13.72 8.62
C PHE A 17 -5.03 14.04 10.04
N LYS A 18 -4.22 13.17 10.66
CA LYS A 18 -3.83 13.28 12.06
C LYS A 18 -2.38 12.87 12.36
N GLY A 19 -1.67 12.24 11.41
CA GLY A 19 -0.31 11.74 11.62
C GLY A 19 0.78 12.65 11.07
N ASN A 20 1.91 12.05 10.73
CA ASN A 20 3.09 12.79 10.26
C ASN A 20 2.98 13.21 8.79
N SER A 21 2.07 12.56 8.05
CA SER A 21 1.94 12.73 6.61
C SER A 21 0.96 13.84 6.19
N ILE A 22 0.54 14.71 7.12
CA ILE A 22 -0.50 15.73 6.85
C ILE A 22 -0.17 16.66 5.66
N TYR A 23 1.09 17.03 5.51
CA TYR A 23 1.56 17.93 4.45
C TYR A 23 1.95 17.20 3.16
N PHE A 24 1.88 15.87 3.14
CA PHE A 24 2.28 15.04 2.01
C PHE A 24 1.05 14.54 1.26
N ASN A 25 1.10 14.58 -0.07
CA ASN A 25 0.02 14.09 -0.93
C ASN A 25 0.32 12.72 -1.53
N ASN A 26 1.56 12.26 -1.41
CA ASN A 26 2.05 10.98 -1.90
C ASN A 26 2.87 10.33 -0.79
N PHE A 27 2.40 9.20 -0.25
CA PHE A 27 3.14 8.41 0.73
C PHE A 27 2.60 6.99 0.82
N VAL A 28 3.41 6.11 1.43
CA VAL A 28 3.04 4.74 1.75
C VAL A 28 3.16 4.59 3.26
N ALA A 29 2.14 4.02 3.90
CA ALA A 29 2.24 3.56 5.28
C ALA A 29 2.47 2.05 5.26
N LEU A 30 3.55 1.60 5.90
CA LEU A 30 3.82 0.19 6.15
C LEU A 30 3.45 -0.12 7.59
N ILE A 31 2.60 -1.11 7.78
CA ILE A 31 2.22 -1.63 9.09
C ILE A 31 3.03 -2.90 9.30
N LEU A 32 3.83 -2.93 10.37
CA LEU A 32 4.67 -4.07 10.72
C LEU A 32 4.17 -4.68 12.03
N GLU A 33 3.44 -5.78 11.92
CA GLU A 33 2.89 -6.53 13.05
C GLU A 33 3.28 -8.02 12.93
N VAL A 34 2.38 -8.93 13.28
CA VAL A 34 2.53 -10.37 13.00
C VAL A 34 2.60 -10.61 11.49
N GLU A 35 1.84 -9.83 10.72
CA GLU A 35 1.93 -9.74 9.27
C GLU A 35 2.41 -8.34 8.85
N ILE A 36 2.76 -8.20 7.57
CA ILE A 36 3.00 -6.90 6.94
C ILE A 36 1.71 -6.49 6.25
N ASP A 37 1.26 -5.26 6.45
CA ASP A 37 0.22 -4.64 5.61
C ASP A 37 0.70 -3.26 5.14
N ASN A 38 -0.01 -2.68 4.18
CA ASN A 38 0.27 -1.33 3.75
C ASN A 38 -0.95 -0.60 3.21
N GLY A 39 -0.89 0.73 3.30
CA GLY A 39 -1.75 1.62 2.55
C GLY A 39 -0.95 2.51 1.61
N ILE A 40 -1.59 2.92 0.52
CA ILE A 40 -1.01 3.85 -0.44
C ILE A 40 -1.91 5.09 -0.53
N PHE A 41 -1.33 6.26 -0.32
CA PHE A 41 -1.98 7.54 -0.53
C PHE A 41 -1.26 8.28 -1.65
N MET A 42 -1.98 8.59 -2.72
CA MET A 42 -1.43 9.16 -3.95
C MET A 42 -2.38 10.21 -4.50
N ASP A 43 -1.81 11.34 -4.96
CA ASP A 43 -2.54 12.48 -5.52
C ASP A 43 -3.69 12.96 -4.63
N GLY A 44 -3.48 12.96 -3.30
CA GLY A 44 -4.48 13.44 -2.35
C GLY A 44 -5.59 12.43 -2.03
N LYS A 45 -5.47 11.17 -2.48
CA LYS A 45 -6.48 10.13 -2.28
C LYS A 45 -5.85 8.82 -1.83
N ILE A 46 -6.60 8.05 -1.06
CA ILE A 46 -6.26 6.64 -0.83
C ILE A 46 -6.43 5.88 -2.13
N LEU A 47 -5.41 5.14 -2.52
CA LEU A 47 -5.47 4.22 -3.64
C LEU A 47 -6.09 2.92 -3.13
N ARG A 48 -7.12 2.41 -3.82
CA ARG A 48 -7.75 1.09 -3.54
C ARG A 48 -7.55 0.07 -4.69
N ARG A 49 -7.23 0.54 -5.91
CA ARG A 49 -7.22 -0.20 -7.20
C ARG A 49 -8.46 -1.07 -7.43
N ASP A 50 -8.55 -1.68 -8.62
CA ASP A 50 -9.62 -2.61 -8.95
C ASP A 50 -9.67 -3.75 -7.94
N PHE A 51 -10.89 -4.18 -7.58
CA PHE A 51 -11.15 -5.21 -6.56
C PHE A 51 -10.62 -4.90 -5.15
N PHE A 52 -10.30 -3.65 -4.82
CA PHE A 52 -9.78 -3.25 -3.50
C PHE A 52 -8.43 -3.90 -3.13
N MET A 53 -7.63 -4.28 -4.15
CA MET A 53 -6.37 -5.02 -3.97
C MET A 53 -5.11 -4.14 -4.05
N SER A 54 -5.21 -2.80 -4.01
CA SER A 54 -3.99 -2.00 -3.84
C SER A 54 -3.41 -2.20 -2.44
N GLY A 55 -2.08 -2.28 -2.36
CA GLY A 55 -1.43 -2.57 -1.08
C GLY A 55 -1.19 -4.06 -0.83
N GLY A 56 -0.94 -4.81 -1.90
CA GLY A 56 -0.43 -6.18 -1.79
C GLY A 56 1.07 -6.24 -1.42
N VAL A 57 1.61 -5.31 -0.64
CA VAL A 57 3.05 -5.33 -0.26
C VAL A 57 3.41 -6.63 0.44
N LYS A 58 2.48 -7.20 1.21
CA LYS A 58 2.63 -8.50 1.85
C LYS A 58 2.82 -9.68 0.89
N PHE A 59 2.41 -9.51 -0.37
CA PHE A 59 2.59 -10.47 -1.44
C PHE A 59 3.77 -10.12 -2.36
N MET A 60 4.53 -9.06 -2.07
CA MET A 60 5.75 -8.79 -2.81
C MET A 60 6.77 -9.90 -2.53
N ILE A 61 7.34 -10.44 -3.60
CA ILE A 61 8.36 -11.48 -3.53
C ILE A 61 9.67 -10.81 -3.09
N THR A 62 10.06 -11.04 -1.83
CA THR A 62 11.27 -10.44 -1.23
C THR A 62 12.49 -11.37 -1.29
N MET A 63 12.31 -12.63 -1.68
CA MET A 63 13.39 -13.61 -1.84
C MET A 63 13.18 -14.44 -3.11
N ALA A 64 14.14 -14.42 -4.02
CA ALA A 64 14.17 -15.30 -5.18
C ALA A 64 14.67 -16.69 -4.75
N LEU A 65 13.77 -17.55 -4.28
CA LEU A 65 14.06 -18.98 -4.12
C LEU A 65 14.02 -19.65 -5.49
N SER A 66 15.11 -19.51 -6.25
CA SER A 66 15.24 -19.93 -7.65
C SER A 66 14.27 -19.20 -8.61
N ASN A 67 14.74 -18.93 -9.82
CA ASN A 67 14.18 -17.95 -10.75
C ASN A 67 12.88 -18.41 -11.45
N ASN A 68 11.82 -18.71 -10.69
CA ASN A 68 10.54 -19.23 -11.19
C ASN A 68 9.37 -18.25 -10.97
N ILE A 69 9.64 -16.94 -11.01
CA ILE A 69 8.58 -15.93 -11.05
C ILE A 69 8.03 -15.91 -12.49
N PRO A 70 6.75 -16.25 -12.74
CA PRO A 70 6.18 -16.34 -14.10
C PRO A 70 5.94 -14.97 -14.77
N PHE A 71 6.52 -13.89 -14.24
CA PHE A 71 6.32 -12.53 -14.70
C PHE A 71 7.63 -11.75 -14.51
N ASP A 72 8.05 -11.02 -15.54
CA ASP A 72 9.27 -10.20 -15.54
C ASP A 72 9.03 -8.92 -14.69
N CYS A 73 9.18 -9.05 -13.36
CA CYS A 73 9.05 -7.93 -12.43
C CYS A 73 10.35 -7.11 -12.41
N LYS A 74 10.50 -6.18 -13.37
CA LYS A 74 11.57 -5.18 -13.35
C LYS A 74 11.08 -3.89 -12.70
N TRP A 75 11.85 -3.39 -11.73
CA TRP A 75 11.72 -2.01 -11.27
C TRP A 75 12.37 -1.11 -12.32
N GLU A 76 11.55 -0.60 -13.24
CA GLU A 76 12.00 0.39 -14.22
C GLU A 76 11.75 1.80 -13.66
N PHE A 77 12.78 2.64 -13.67
CA PHE A 77 12.60 4.08 -13.51
C PHE A 77 11.80 4.58 -14.72
N ILE A 78 10.58 5.05 -14.48
CA ILE A 78 9.88 5.87 -15.48
C ILE A 78 10.54 7.24 -15.42
N ALA A 79 11.31 7.56 -16.45
CA ALA A 79 11.87 8.90 -16.68
C ALA A 79 10.79 9.88 -17.14
#